data_AF-A0AB35W046-F1
#
_entry.id   AF-A0AB35W046-F1
#
_cell.length_a   1.000
_cell.length_b   1.000
_cell.length_c   1.000
_cell.angle_alpha   90.00
_cell.angle_beta   90.00
_cell.angle_gamma   90.00
#
_symmetry.space_group_name_H-M   'P 1'
#
loop_
_entity.id
_entity.type
_entity.pdbx_description
1 polymer ?
#
loop_
_entity_poly.entity_id
_entity_poly.type
_entity_poly.pdbx_seq_one_letter_code
_entity_poly.pdbx_strand_id
1 'polypeptide(L)'
;MPDPKKFERTLDRFGHYAVEAFHYLALFIIGCMVAWSAAHTVFEILTIKKYASIDDILLLFIYLELGAMVGIYFKTNHMPVRFLIYVAITALTRLLISDIQHDHKADIDQVIITGSILILAISILVVRFASWNYPSVMKEKHSKTPVSLKTPQPQDDELA
;
A
#
# COMPACT_ATOMS: atom_id res chain seq x y z
N MET A 1 33.74 20.71 -22.90
CA MET A 1 33.21 19.34 -22.74
C MET A 1 32.18 19.41 -21.62
N PRO A 2 30.88 19.13 -21.84
CA PRO A 2 29.89 19.15 -20.77
C PRO A 2 30.11 17.96 -19.83
N ASP A 3 30.12 18.20 -18.52
CA ASP A 3 30.41 17.19 -17.49
C ASP A 3 29.39 16.04 -17.51
N PRO A 4 29.81 14.78 -17.72
CA PRO A 4 28.89 13.63 -17.79
C PRO A 4 28.12 13.39 -16.47
N LYS A 5 28.68 13.82 -15.33
CA LYS A 5 28.08 13.65 -14.00
C LYS A 5 26.85 14.55 -13.75
N LYS A 6 26.65 15.62 -14.51
CA LYS A 6 25.46 16.49 -14.37
C LYS A 6 24.23 15.86 -15.02
N PHE A 7 24.41 15.13 -16.12
CA PHE A 7 23.33 14.52 -16.89
C PHE A 7 22.72 13.30 -16.18
N GLU A 8 23.56 12.45 -15.57
CA GLU A 8 23.11 11.31 -14.77
C GLU A 8 22.25 11.75 -13.56
N ARG A 9 22.68 12.80 -12.84
CA ARG A 9 21.93 13.34 -11.69
C ARG A 9 20.58 13.92 -12.05
N THR A 10 20.44 14.52 -13.24
CA THR A 10 19.14 15.01 -13.72
C THR A 10 18.23 13.86 -14.14
N LEU A 11 18.77 12.79 -14.71
CA LEU A 11 18.01 11.62 -15.14
C LEU A 11 17.46 10.82 -13.95
N ASP A 12 18.27 10.60 -12.92
CA ASP A 12 17.85 9.90 -11.70
C ASP A 12 16.71 10.66 -10.99
N ARG A 13 16.82 11.98 -10.94
CA ARG A 13 15.82 12.84 -10.31
C ARG A 13 14.52 12.85 -11.13
N PHE A 14 14.61 12.95 -12.45
CA PHE A 14 13.44 12.88 -13.33
C PHE A 14 12.75 11.50 -13.26
N GLY A 15 13.52 10.42 -13.24
CA GLY A 15 13.00 9.06 -13.10
C GLY A 15 12.22 8.86 -11.81
N HIS A 16 12.75 9.36 -10.68
CA HIS A 16 12.05 9.29 -9.39
C HIS A 16 10.70 10.03 -9.43
N TYR A 17 10.68 11.27 -9.93
CA TYR A 17 9.43 12.03 -10.07
C TYR A 17 8.43 11.39 -11.03
N ALA A 18 8.90 10.81 -12.13
CA ALA A 18 8.02 10.14 -13.09
C ALA A 18 7.35 8.90 -12.49
N VAL A 19 8.10 8.09 -11.72
CA VAL A 19 7.56 6.91 -11.01
C VAL A 19 6.53 7.34 -9.97
N GLU A 20 6.82 8.39 -9.21
CA GLU A 20 5.89 8.92 -8.21
C GLU A 20 4.60 9.48 -8.86
N ALA A 21 4.73 10.25 -9.94
CA ALA A 21 3.59 10.77 -10.69
C ALA A 21 2.72 9.65 -11.29
N PHE A 22 3.35 8.62 -11.86
CA PHE A 22 2.65 7.44 -12.37
C PHE A 22 1.84 6.75 -11.27
N HIS A 23 2.41 6.66 -10.07
CA HIS A 23 1.76 6.02 -8.94
C HIS A 23 0.51 6.79 -8.47
N TYR A 24 0.58 8.12 -8.35
CA TYR A 24 -0.61 8.92 -8.04
C TYR A 24 -1.67 8.87 -9.13
N LEU A 25 -1.26 8.85 -10.41
CA LEU A 25 -2.19 8.73 -11.53
C LEU A 25 -2.93 7.39 -11.50
N ALA A 26 -2.21 6.29 -11.31
CA ALA A 26 -2.80 4.96 -11.21
C ALA A 26 -3.82 4.91 -10.06
N LEU A 27 -3.46 5.45 -8.91
CA LEU A 27 -4.34 5.49 -7.76
C LEU A 27 -5.58 6.39 -7.98
N PHE A 28 -5.41 7.53 -8.66
CA PHE A 28 -6.52 8.38 -9.06
C PHE A 28 -7.53 7.62 -9.91
N ILE A 29 -7.04 6.88 -10.92
CA ILE A 29 -7.87 6.07 -11.81
C ILE A 29 -8.62 5.00 -11.00
N ILE A 30 -7.94 4.30 -10.09
CA ILE A 30 -8.58 3.28 -9.23
C ILE A 30 -9.67 3.92 -8.37
N GLY A 31 -9.40 5.07 -7.73
CA GLY A 31 -10.38 5.80 -6.93
C GLY A 31 -11.62 6.20 -7.74
N CYS A 32 -11.42 6.73 -8.95
CA CYS A 32 -12.52 7.06 -9.87
C CYS A 32 -13.30 5.81 -10.27
N MET A 33 -12.63 4.69 -10.55
CA MET A 33 -13.28 3.44 -10.94
C MET A 33 -14.12 2.85 -9.81
N VAL A 34 -13.63 2.90 -8.56
CA VAL A 34 -14.40 2.48 -7.38
C VAL A 34 -15.64 3.36 -7.19
N ALA A 35 -15.49 4.68 -7.29
CA ALA A 35 -16.62 5.61 -7.17
C ALA A 35 -17.66 5.40 -8.28
N TRP A 36 -17.21 5.20 -9.52
CA TRP A 36 -18.07 4.90 -10.66
C TRP A 36 -18.82 3.57 -10.46
N SER A 37 -18.12 2.53 -10.03
CA SER A 37 -18.72 1.21 -9.75
C SER A 37 -19.79 1.30 -8.67
N ALA A 38 -19.50 2.00 -7.56
CA ALA A 38 -20.46 2.20 -6.49
C ALA A 38 -21.71 2.96 -6.96
N ALA A 39 -21.53 4.03 -7.73
CA ALA A 39 -22.63 4.80 -8.30
C ALA A 39 -23.49 3.96 -9.25
N HIS A 40 -22.86 3.15 -10.10
CA HIS A 40 -23.55 2.23 -11.00
C HIS A 40 -24.38 1.19 -10.22
N THR A 41 -23.81 0.55 -9.20
CA THR A 41 -24.54 -0.42 -8.37
C THR A 41 -25.72 0.23 -7.65
N VAL A 42 -25.56 1.44 -7.10
CA VAL A 42 -26.68 2.19 -6.48
C VAL A 42 -27.77 2.48 -7.50
N PHE A 43 -27.39 2.94 -8.69
CA PHE A 43 -28.34 3.24 -9.76
C PHE A 43 -29.12 2.00 -10.21
N GLU A 44 -28.44 0.85 -10.31
CA GLU A 44 -29.02 -0.44 -10.65
C GLU A 44 -30.04 -0.91 -9.59
N ILE A 45 -29.68 -0.78 -8.30
CA ILE A 45 -30.56 -1.14 -7.19
C ILE A 45 -31.83 -0.28 -7.20
N LEU A 46 -31.69 1.03 -7.39
CA LEU A 46 -32.81 1.97 -7.39
C LEU A 46 -33.73 1.81 -8.60
N THR A 47 -33.15 1.53 -9.78
CA THR A 47 -33.91 1.49 -11.04
C THR A 47 -34.49 0.11 -11.32
N ILE A 48 -33.74 -0.96 -11.06
CA ILE A 48 -34.09 -2.33 -11.45
C ILE A 48 -34.66 -3.12 -10.27
N LYS A 49 -33.90 -3.23 -9.16
CA LYS A 49 -34.25 -4.12 -8.04
C LYS A 49 -35.29 -3.53 -7.07
N LYS A 50 -35.42 -2.21 -6.97
CA LYS A 50 -36.28 -1.46 -6.02
C LYS A 50 -36.00 -1.65 -4.53
N TYR A 51 -35.18 -2.63 -4.14
CA TYR A 51 -34.67 -2.84 -2.78
C TYR A 51 -33.22 -3.33 -2.84
N ALA A 52 -32.44 -3.01 -1.81
CA ALA A 52 -31.06 -3.46 -1.66
C ALA A 52 -31.03 -4.81 -0.93
N SER A 53 -30.35 -5.81 -1.49
CA SER A 53 -30.04 -7.05 -0.76
C SER A 53 -28.87 -6.84 0.20
N ILE A 54 -28.66 -7.79 1.12
CA ILE A 54 -27.48 -7.80 1.99
C ILE A 54 -26.21 -7.79 1.15
N ASP A 55 -26.13 -8.61 0.10
CA ASP A 55 -24.96 -8.66 -0.81
C ASP A 55 -24.65 -7.31 -1.45
N ASP A 56 -25.70 -6.61 -1.89
CA ASP A 56 -25.57 -5.29 -2.50
C ASP A 56 -24.98 -4.27 -1.50
N ILE A 57 -25.41 -4.34 -0.24
CA ILE A 57 -24.91 -3.50 0.86
C ILE A 57 -23.46 -3.86 1.20
N LEU A 58 -23.14 -5.16 1.27
CA LEU A 58 -21.79 -5.65 1.54
C LEU A 58 -20.81 -5.25 0.42
N LEU A 59 -21.25 -5.32 -0.84
CA LEU A 59 -20.49 -4.88 -1.99
C LEU A 59 -20.23 -3.36 -1.96
N LEU A 60 -21.25 -2.56 -1.63
CA LEU A 60 -21.09 -1.12 -1.40
C LEU A 60 -20.08 -0.82 -0.28
N PHE A 61 -20.07 -1.62 0.79
CA PHE A 61 -19.10 -1.46 1.87
C PHE A 61 -17.67 -1.74 1.39
N ILE A 62 -17.46 -2.76 0.55
CA ILE A 62 -16.15 -3.03 -0.05
C ILE A 62 -15.70 -1.85 -0.91
N TYR A 63 -16.60 -1.25 -1.70
CA TYR A 63 -16.28 -0.04 -2.47
C TYR A 63 -15.91 1.14 -1.57
N LEU A 64 -16.66 1.37 -0.49
CA LEU A 64 -16.37 2.44 0.45
C LEU A 64 -15.04 2.22 1.17
N GLU A 65 -14.73 0.99 1.55
CA GLU A 65 -13.46 0.62 2.19
C GLU A 65 -12.27 0.82 1.25
N LEU A 66 -12.36 0.32 0.02
CA LEU A 66 -11.35 0.54 -1.02
C LEU A 66 -11.15 2.03 -1.31
N GLY A 67 -12.26 2.78 -1.44
CA GLY A 67 -12.23 4.23 -1.64
C GLY A 67 -11.57 4.98 -0.48
N ALA A 68 -11.86 4.59 0.77
CA ALA A 68 -11.23 5.17 1.95
C ALA A 68 -9.72 4.89 1.99
N MET A 69 -9.28 3.69 1.62
CA MET A 69 -7.86 3.37 1.55
C MET A 69 -7.14 4.17 0.45
N VAL A 70 -7.75 4.32 -0.73
CA VAL A 70 -7.25 5.20 -1.79
C VAL A 70 -7.15 6.66 -1.31
N GLY A 71 -8.16 7.16 -0.60
CA GLY A 71 -8.15 8.51 -0.02
C GLY A 71 -7.06 8.71 1.03
N ILE A 72 -6.84 7.73 1.91
CA ILE A 72 -5.75 7.76 2.91
C ILE A 72 -4.38 7.71 2.24
N TYR A 73 -4.24 6.93 1.16
CA TYR A 73 -3.01 6.88 0.39
C TYR A 73 -2.66 8.27 -0.15
N PHE A 74 -3.63 8.98 -0.76
CA PHE A 74 -3.41 10.34 -1.28
C PHE A 74 -2.90 11.32 -0.22
N LYS A 75 -3.28 11.13 1.06
CA LYS A 75 -2.79 11.96 2.17
C LYS A 75 -1.41 11.56 2.69
N THR A 76 -0.99 10.31 2.51
CA THR A 76 0.18 9.73 3.21
C THR A 76 1.36 9.42 2.29
N ASN A 77 1.19 9.45 0.96
CA ASN A 77 2.23 9.27 -0.06
C ASN A 77 3.08 7.99 0.07
N HIS A 78 2.56 6.99 0.78
CA HIS A 78 3.24 5.72 0.99
C HIS A 78 2.25 4.60 0.67
N MET A 79 2.70 3.55 -0.03
CA MET A 79 1.89 2.35 -0.30
C MET A 79 2.33 1.26 0.69
N PRO A 80 1.80 1.21 1.92
CA PRO A 80 2.00 0.04 2.74
C PRO A 80 1.37 -1.17 2.06
N VAL A 81 2.19 -2.17 1.76
CA VAL A 81 1.74 -3.55 1.48
C VAL A 81 0.74 -4.03 2.55
N ARG A 82 0.84 -3.48 3.77
CA ARG A 82 -0.10 -3.69 4.87
C ARG A 82 -1.56 -3.36 4.52
N PHE A 83 -1.83 -2.33 3.72
CA PHE A 83 -3.20 -1.99 3.30
C PHE A 83 -3.81 -3.07 2.42
N LEU A 84 -3.04 -3.64 1.47
CA LEU A 84 -3.53 -4.72 0.60
C LEU A 84 -3.97 -5.95 1.39
N ILE A 85 -3.27 -6.27 2.48
CA ILE A 85 -3.63 -7.42 3.33
C ILE A 85 -4.92 -7.13 4.10
N TYR A 86 -5.13 -5.90 4.58
CA TYR A 86 -6.40 -5.53 5.21
C TYR A 86 -7.58 -5.62 4.23
N VAL A 87 -7.41 -5.17 2.99
CA VAL A 87 -8.43 -5.33 1.92
C VAL A 87 -8.80 -6.79 1.73
N ALA A 88 -7.81 -7.68 1.64
CA ALA A 88 -8.06 -9.11 1.45
C ALA A 88 -8.87 -9.71 2.60
N ILE A 89 -8.53 -9.35 3.84
CA ILE A 89 -9.23 -9.83 5.04
C ILE A 89 -10.68 -9.32 5.04
N THR A 90 -10.90 -8.03 4.82
CA THR A 90 -12.27 -7.51 4.87
C THR A 90 -13.11 -8.03 3.71
N ALA A 91 -12.55 -8.16 2.50
CA ALA A 91 -13.25 -8.76 1.36
C ALA A 91 -13.69 -10.20 1.65
N LEU A 92 -12.82 -11.04 2.22
CA LEU A 92 -13.16 -12.42 2.55
C LEU A 92 -14.13 -12.53 3.73
N THR A 93 -14.00 -11.67 4.73
CA THR A 93 -14.97 -11.60 5.83
C THR A 93 -16.35 -11.20 5.31
N ARG A 94 -16.41 -10.29 4.32
CA ARG A 94 -17.64 -9.87 3.65
C ARG A 94 -18.24 -10.98 2.78
N LEU A 95 -17.40 -11.75 2.09
CA LEU A 95 -17.84 -12.91 1.32
C LEU A 95 -18.43 -13.98 2.24
N LEU A 96 -17.83 -14.25 3.40
CA LEU A 96 -18.35 -15.20 4.39
C LEU A 96 -19.76 -14.81 4.88
N ILE A 97 -19.97 -13.54 5.24
CA ILE A 97 -21.28 -13.11 5.76
C ILE A 97 -22.36 -13.14 4.67
N SER A 98 -21.99 -12.88 3.40
CA SER A 98 -22.89 -13.02 2.24
C SER A 98 -23.33 -14.47 2.03
N ASP A 99 -22.36 -15.41 2.10
CA ASP A 99 -22.57 -16.85 1.95
C ASP A 99 -23.50 -17.42 3.04
N ILE A 100 -23.25 -17.07 4.31
CA ILE A 100 -24.07 -17.49 5.46
C ILE A 100 -25.52 -17.03 5.35
N GLN A 101 -25.80 -15.89 4.72
CA GLN A 101 -27.15 -15.36 4.59
C GLN A 101 -27.96 -16.04 3.48
N HIS A 102 -27.28 -16.57 2.45
CA HIS A 102 -27.94 -17.23 1.31
C HIS A 102 -28.22 -18.71 1.60
N ASP A 103 -27.27 -19.44 2.18
CA ASP A 103 -27.42 -20.86 2.48
C ASP A 103 -27.68 -21.09 3.97
N HIS A 104 -28.95 -21.31 4.33
CA HIS A 104 -29.36 -21.69 5.69
C HIS A 104 -28.98 -23.14 6.06
N LYS A 105 -28.26 -23.85 5.18
CA LYS A 105 -27.69 -25.17 5.44
C LYS A 105 -26.18 -25.04 5.51
N ALA A 106 -25.59 -25.59 6.57
CA ALA A 106 -24.15 -25.68 6.73
C ALA A 106 -23.57 -26.53 5.59
N ASP A 107 -23.10 -25.87 4.54
CA ASP A 107 -22.43 -26.47 3.40
C ASP A 107 -20.91 -26.48 3.60
N ILE A 108 -20.21 -27.29 2.80
CA ILE A 108 -18.75 -27.38 2.82
C ILE A 108 -18.11 -26.02 2.45
N ASP A 109 -18.77 -25.22 1.62
CA ASP A 109 -18.28 -23.90 1.20
C ASP A 109 -18.09 -22.94 2.40
N GLN A 110 -19.01 -22.92 3.37
CA GLN A 110 -18.87 -22.10 4.58
C GLN A 110 -17.64 -22.51 5.41
N VAL A 111 -17.33 -23.82 5.47
CA VAL A 111 -16.13 -24.33 6.16
C VAL A 111 -14.86 -23.94 5.41
N ILE A 112 -14.87 -23.97 4.08
CA ILE A 112 -13.74 -23.54 3.24
C ILE A 112 -13.47 -22.04 3.42
N ILE A 113 -14.51 -21.21 3.42
CA ILE A 113 -14.35 -19.76 3.58
C ILE A 113 -13.83 -19.42 4.98
N THR A 114 -14.40 -20.03 6.04
CA THR A 114 -13.91 -19.84 7.41
C THR A 114 -12.48 -20.34 7.60
N GLY A 115 -12.13 -21.49 7.00
CA GLY A 115 -10.76 -22.00 6.96
C GLY A 115 -9.79 -21.07 6.22
N SER A 116 -10.22 -20.48 5.11
CA SER A 116 -9.43 -19.51 4.33
C SER A 116 -9.14 -18.24 5.13
N ILE A 117 -10.13 -17.74 5.88
CA ILE A 117 -9.95 -16.59 6.78
C ILE A 117 -8.96 -16.94 7.90
N LEU A 118 -9.02 -18.15 8.47
CA LEU A 118 -8.08 -18.61 9.49
C LEU A 118 -6.64 -18.66 8.93
N ILE A 119 -6.44 -19.20 7.72
CA ILE A 119 -5.13 -19.26 7.06
C ILE A 119 -4.58 -17.85 6.80
N LEU A 120 -5.43 -16.91 6.39
CA LEU A 120 -5.01 -15.52 6.17
C LEU A 120 -4.71 -14.78 7.46
N ALA A 121 -5.47 -15.03 8.53
CA ALA A 121 -5.21 -14.50 9.86
C ALA A 121 -3.83 -14.97 10.39
N ILE A 122 -3.48 -16.24 10.14
CA ILE A 122 -2.14 -16.76 10.47
C ILE A 122 -1.08 -16.13 9.56
N SER A 123 -1.35 -16.02 8.26
CA SER A 123 -0.42 -15.43 7.30
C SER A 123 -0.06 -13.98 7.67
N ILE A 124 -1.04 -13.15 8.05
CA ILE A 124 -0.77 -11.78 8.50
C ILE A 124 -0.03 -11.75 9.83
N LEU A 125 -0.30 -12.70 10.74
CA LEU A 125 0.44 -12.82 12.00
C LEU A 125 1.92 -13.10 11.73
N VAL A 126 2.22 -14.01 10.79
CA VAL A 126 3.59 -14.33 10.37
C VAL A 126 4.27 -13.11 9.74
N VAL A 127 3.61 -12.43 8.78
CA VAL A 127 4.16 -11.22 8.14
C VAL A 127 4.41 -10.11 9.16
N ARG A 128 3.47 -9.91 10.10
CA ARG A 128 3.60 -8.91 11.16
C ARG A 128 4.74 -9.25 12.12
N PHE A 129 4.89 -10.52 12.49
CA PHE A 129 5.97 -10.98 13.37
C PHE A 129 7.34 -10.85 12.69
N ALA A 130 7.46 -11.27 11.42
CA ALA A 130 8.69 -11.14 10.64
C ALA A 130 9.09 -9.67 10.45
N SER A 131 8.12 -8.79 10.14
CA SER A 131 8.34 -7.35 10.01
C SER A 131 8.75 -6.68 11.33
N TRP A 132 8.34 -7.22 12.48
CA TRP A 132 8.76 -6.72 13.79
C TRP A 132 10.17 -7.19 14.16
N ASN A 133 10.53 -8.43 13.80
CA ASN A 133 11.81 -9.02 14.17
C ASN A 133 12.99 -8.58 13.26
N TYR A 134 12.74 -8.15 12.02
CA TYR A 134 13.75 -7.61 11.10
C TYR A 134 13.35 -6.23 10.58
N PRO A 135 13.44 -5.15 11.39
CA PRO A 135 13.51 -3.82 10.83
C PRO A 135 14.78 -3.80 9.98
N SER A 136 14.63 -3.66 8.66
CA SER A 136 15.77 -3.48 7.77
C SER A 136 16.47 -2.19 8.18
N VAL A 137 17.50 -2.33 9.00
CA VAL A 137 18.54 -1.34 9.18
C VAL A 137 19.11 -1.12 7.78
N MET A 138 18.62 -0.10 7.07
CA MET A 138 19.32 0.48 5.95
C MET A 138 20.62 1.02 6.54
N LYS A 139 21.62 0.14 6.60
CA LYS A 139 22.98 0.46 6.99
C LYS A 139 23.45 1.51 6.00
N GLU A 140 23.55 2.75 6.48
CA GLU A 140 24.20 3.85 5.77
C GLU A 140 25.48 3.30 5.14
N LYS A 141 25.49 3.24 3.81
CA LYS A 141 26.70 2.89 3.09
C LYS A 141 27.59 4.11 3.16
N HIS A 142 28.39 4.16 4.23
CA HIS A 142 29.62 4.92 4.36
C HIS A 142 30.29 5.06 2.99
N SER A 143 30.15 6.23 2.38
CA SER A 143 31.05 6.65 1.31
C SER A 143 32.40 6.86 1.97
N LYS A 144 33.26 5.86 1.83
CA LYS A 144 34.66 5.91 2.24
C LYS A 144 35.34 7.05 1.47
N THR A 145 35.83 8.06 2.17
CA THR A 145 37.10 8.70 1.79
C THR A 145 37.87 9.01 3.07
N PRO A 146 39.10 8.49 3.23
CA PRO A 146 39.84 8.53 4.48
C PRO A 146 40.50 9.89 4.73
N VAL A 147 40.32 10.37 5.96
CA VAL A 147 41.30 11.07 6.82
C VAL A 147 42.16 12.16 6.16
N SER A 148 41.74 13.43 6.29
CA SER A 148 42.68 14.56 6.31
C SER A 148 43.18 14.74 7.74
N LEU A 149 44.29 14.07 8.05
CA LEU A 149 45.06 14.33 9.26
C LEU A 149 45.88 15.60 8.98
N LYS A 150 45.34 16.78 9.30
CA LYS A 150 46.16 18.00 9.37
C LYS A 150 46.91 17.96 10.69
N THR A 151 48.11 17.40 10.67
CA THR A 151 49.07 17.54 11.78
C THR A 151 49.41 19.03 11.96
N PRO A 152 49.38 19.60 13.17
CA PRO A 152 49.88 20.95 13.42
C PRO A 152 51.39 20.99 13.16
N GLN A 153 51.86 21.94 12.34
CA GLN A 153 53.28 22.26 12.25
C GLN A 153 53.58 23.42 13.22
N PRO A 154 54.44 23.23 14.23
CA PRO A 154 55.05 24.31 15.00
C PRO A 154 56.50 24.53 14.53
N GLN A 155 56.62 25.26 13.45
CA GLN A 155 57.82 25.87 12.87
C GLN A 155 57.17 26.65 11.74
N ASP A 156 56.87 27.93 11.91
CA ASP A 156 57.78 29.06 11.83
C ASP A 156 57.14 30.24 12.62
N ASP A 157 57.93 31.19 13.17
CA ASP A 157 57.50 32.50 13.73
C ASP A 157 57.79 32.79 15.24
N GLU A 158 58.96 32.42 15.80
CA GLU A 158 59.45 33.20 16.98
C GLU A 158 60.97 33.20 17.23
N LEU A 159 61.80 33.25 16.18
CA LEU A 159 63.20 33.69 16.30
C LEU A 159 63.64 34.42 15.02
N ALA A 160 63.26 35.70 14.91
CA ALA A 160 63.99 36.79 14.24
C ALA A 160 63.25 38.11 14.45
#